data_AF-A0A8X6USD1-F1
#
_entry.id   AF-A0A8X6USD1-F1
#
_cell.length_a   1.000
_cell.length_b   1.000
_cell.length_c   1.000
_cell.angle_alpha   90.00
_cell.angle_beta   90.00
_cell.angle_gamma   90.00
#
_symmetry.space_group_name_H-M   'P 1'
#
loop_
_entity.id
_entity.type
_entity.pdbx_description
1 polymer ?
#
loop_
_entity_poly.entity_id
_entity_poly.type
_entity_poly.pdbx_seq_one_letter_code
_entity_poly.pdbx_strand_id
1 'polypeptide(L)'
;MFEEDQPKCYEMLNSFLYVDDLFYGANTAWEAYELTSTTIEILEAAALYLKRLKTNCSELRTLWIRNGYEENTNCSQGTGFLGLKWDPNEDRIKLNFQDIRASVDVRVTKRHVLRIISRNFDPCGIISPFVMTVKILLQEMWERGLKWHDDLPIDLERKWKTWCSELSKLELVSIERKLFGSAKVNEIFLHLFCDANPKTYGAVAFLRYIN
;
A
#
# COMPACT_ATOMS: atom_id res chain seq x y z
N MET A 1 27.51 18.38 9.88
CA MET A 1 27.01 18.85 11.18
C MET A 1 26.03 17.83 11.75
N PHE A 2 24.85 17.59 11.15
CA PHE A 2 23.90 16.59 11.68
C PHE A 2 24.33 15.12 11.60
N GLU A 3 25.24 14.76 10.68
CA GLU A 3 25.77 13.39 10.54
C GLU A 3 26.57 12.93 11.78
N GLU A 4 27.30 13.85 12.42
CA GLU A 4 28.10 13.55 13.62
C GLU A 4 27.28 13.69 14.92
N ASP A 5 26.34 14.64 14.97
CA ASP A 5 25.55 14.93 16.17
C ASP A 5 24.35 13.99 16.37
N GLN A 6 23.72 13.53 15.28
CA GLN A 6 22.47 12.74 15.30
C GLN A 6 22.46 11.63 14.24
N PRO A 7 23.35 10.62 14.33
CA PRO A 7 23.60 9.64 13.27
C PRO A 7 22.35 8.80 12.92
N LYS A 8 21.54 8.43 13.91
CA LYS A 8 20.30 7.66 13.69
C LYS A 8 19.25 8.45 12.88
N CYS A 9 19.06 9.74 13.19
CA CYS A 9 18.12 10.59 12.44
C CYS A 9 18.61 10.86 11.02
N TYR A 10 19.92 11.03 10.85
CA TYR A 10 20.54 11.18 9.52
C TYR A 10 20.32 9.93 8.65
N GLU A 11 20.63 8.75 9.18
CA GLU A 11 20.40 7.47 8.49
C GLU A 11 18.92 7.30 8.14
N MET A 12 18.04 7.67 9.07
CA MET A 12 16.60 7.60 8.90
C MET A 12 16.11 8.47 7.74
N LEU A 13 16.51 9.74 7.70
CA LEU A 13 16.12 10.67 6.65
C LEU A 13 16.66 10.27 5.27
N ASN A 14 17.87 9.73 5.20
CA ASN A 14 18.45 9.30 3.92
C ASN A 14 17.87 7.99 3.38
N SER A 15 17.51 7.05 4.26
CA SER A 15 17.12 5.71 3.86
C SER A 15 15.60 5.52 3.77
N PHE A 16 14.84 6.33 4.50
CA PHE A 16 13.41 6.10 4.71
C PHE A 16 12.49 7.28 4.36
N LEU A 17 13.05 8.38 3.85
CA LEU A 17 12.27 9.44 3.24
C LEU A 17 12.03 9.11 1.77
N TYR A 18 10.80 8.77 1.42
CA TYR A 18 10.37 8.54 0.05
C TYR A 18 9.50 9.70 -0.43
N VAL A 19 10.10 10.58 -1.24
CA VAL A 19 9.45 11.81 -1.74
C VAL A 19 8.94 12.67 -0.57
N ASP A 20 7.64 12.63 -0.27
CA ASP A 20 6.98 13.38 0.79
C ASP A 20 6.62 12.54 2.02
N ASP A 21 6.83 11.22 1.96
CA ASP A 21 6.49 10.30 3.04
C ASP A 21 7.75 9.80 3.77
N LEU A 22 7.75 9.90 5.11
CA LEU A 22 8.81 9.38 5.98
C LEU A 22 8.32 8.14 6.74
N PHE A 23 9.05 7.02 6.66
CA PHE A 23 8.64 5.76 7.27
C PHE A 23 9.73 5.10 8.10
N TYR A 24 9.58 5.08 9.42
CA TYR A 24 10.58 4.42 10.27
C TYR A 24 9.94 3.74 11.46
N GLY A 25 10.73 2.94 12.16
CA GLY A 25 10.33 2.27 13.40
C GLY A 25 11.49 2.23 14.39
N ALA A 26 11.17 1.97 15.65
CA ALA A 26 12.12 1.78 16.72
C ALA A 26 11.69 0.61 17.61
N ASN A 27 12.58 0.16 18.49
CA ASN A 27 12.30 -0.97 19.38
C ASN A 27 11.45 -0.56 20.59
N THR A 28 11.44 0.73 20.94
CA THR A 28 10.69 1.27 22.07
C THR A 28 9.92 2.52 21.68
N ALA A 29 8.83 2.82 22.39
CA ALA A 29 8.06 4.05 22.18
C ALA A 29 8.89 5.30 22.47
N TRP A 30 9.79 5.25 23.46
CA TRP A 30 10.67 6.36 23.79
C TRP A 30 11.69 6.65 22.68
N GLU A 31 12.36 5.61 22.17
CA GLU A 31 13.31 5.77 21.06
C GLU A 31 12.61 6.30 19.80
N ALA A 32 11.41 5.81 19.49
CA ALA A 32 10.61 6.35 18.39
C ALA A 32 10.24 7.81 18.61
N TYR A 33 9.93 8.20 19.85
CA TYR A 33 9.61 9.58 20.20
C TYR A 33 10.82 10.51 20.01
N GLU A 34 12.00 10.16 20.54
CA GLU A 34 13.23 10.94 20.37
C GLU A 34 13.57 11.13 18.88
N LEU A 35 13.48 10.06 18.08
CA LEU A 35 13.67 10.13 16.64
C LEU A 35 12.65 11.07 15.99
N THR A 36 11.39 11.04 16.43
CA THR A 36 10.35 11.94 15.90
C THR A 36 10.70 13.39 16.19
N SER A 37 10.99 13.72 17.45
CA SER A 37 11.24 15.10 17.87
C SER A 37 12.46 15.68 17.18
N THR A 38 13.57 14.96 17.17
CA THR A 38 14.80 15.41 16.51
C THR A 38 14.61 15.59 15.02
N THR A 39 13.82 14.72 14.38
CA THR A 39 13.54 14.85 12.94
C THR A 39 12.69 16.06 12.62
N ILE A 40 11.69 16.37 13.46
CA ILE A 40 10.88 17.58 13.31
C ILE A 40 11.77 18.81 13.43
N GLU A 41 12.67 18.87 14.43
CA GLU A 41 13.60 19.99 14.60
C GLU A 41 14.52 20.19 13.38
N ILE A 42 15.10 19.11 12.85
CA ILE A 42 15.96 19.16 11.67
C ILE A 42 15.19 19.67 10.45
N LEU A 43 13.97 19.15 10.22
CA LEU A 43 13.15 19.54 9.08
C LEU A 43 12.65 20.98 9.23
N GLU A 44 12.25 21.41 10.43
CA GLU A 44 11.85 22.79 10.71
C GLU A 44 12.98 23.78 10.46
N ALA A 45 14.23 23.43 10.81
CA ALA A 45 15.41 24.22 10.47
C ALA A 45 15.61 24.37 8.95
N ALA A 46 15.14 23.41 8.16
CA ALA A 46 15.11 23.44 6.70
C ALA A 46 13.79 24.00 6.12
N ALA A 47 12.90 24.56 6.95
CA ALA A 47 11.55 25.02 6.59
C ALA A 47 10.66 23.92 5.97
N LEU A 48 10.92 22.67 6.31
CA LEU A 48 10.11 21.50 5.98
C LEU A 48 9.30 21.08 7.21
N TYR A 49 7.98 20.99 7.06
CA TYR A 49 7.09 20.67 8.18
C TYR A 49 6.46 19.30 7.99
N LEU A 50 6.80 18.36 8.87
CA LEU A 50 6.12 17.06 8.92
C LEU A 50 4.67 17.26 9.32
N LYS A 51 3.77 16.65 8.56
CA LYS A 51 2.34 16.66 8.83
C LYS A 51 1.83 15.23 8.92
N ARG A 52 0.74 15.04 9.67
CA ARG A 52 -0.03 13.77 9.68
C ARG A 52 0.78 12.59 10.22
N LEU A 53 1.43 12.79 11.37
CA LEU A 53 2.05 11.70 12.12
C LEU A 53 1.02 10.59 12.40
N LYS A 54 1.46 9.34 12.29
CA LYS A 54 0.64 8.15 12.53
C LYS A 54 1.48 7.04 13.14
N THR A 55 0.89 6.28 14.07
CA THR A 55 1.58 5.19 14.75
C THR A 55 0.64 4.06 15.12
N ASN A 56 1.15 2.82 15.06
CA ASN A 56 0.52 1.62 15.61
C ASN A 56 0.76 1.43 17.12
N CYS A 57 1.55 2.31 17.76
CA CYS A 57 1.86 2.24 19.19
C CYS A 57 1.06 3.29 19.98
N SER A 58 0.20 2.83 20.89
CA SER A 58 -0.62 3.69 21.74
C SER A 58 0.21 4.52 22.73
N GLU A 59 1.34 3.99 23.20
CA GLU A 59 2.26 4.70 24.08
C GLU A 59 2.93 5.87 23.35
N LEU A 60 3.48 5.63 22.15
CA LEU A 60 4.06 6.67 21.30
C LEU A 60 3.03 7.74 20.96
N ARG A 61 1.80 7.33 20.62
CA ARG A 61 0.69 8.26 20.38
C ARG A 61 0.43 9.17 21.58
N THR A 62 0.44 8.61 22.78
CA THR A 62 0.25 9.37 24.02
C THR A 62 1.40 10.35 24.25
N LEU A 63 2.64 9.93 23.98
CA LEU A 63 3.82 10.80 24.07
C LEU A 63 3.75 11.96 23.08
N TRP A 64 3.33 11.71 21.83
CA TRP A 64 3.15 12.76 20.84
C TRP A 64 2.13 13.81 21.27
N ILE A 65 0.94 13.37 21.70
CA ILE A 65 -0.12 14.28 22.15
C ILE A 65 0.31 15.11 23.36
N ARG A 66 1.00 14.49 24.33
CA ARG A 66 1.51 15.20 25.52
C ARG A 66 2.51 16.29 25.19
N ASN A 67 3.26 16.14 24.11
CA ASN A 67 4.28 17.09 23.66
C ASN A 67 3.80 18.00 22.52
N GLY A 68 2.48 18.09 22.31
CA GLY A 68 1.87 19.05 21.38
C GLY A 68 1.88 18.63 19.90
N TYR A 69 2.21 17.39 19.58
CA TYR A 69 2.14 16.89 18.21
C TYR A 69 0.72 16.40 17.87
N GLU A 70 0.15 16.92 16.78
CA GLU A 70 -1.18 16.53 16.31
C GLU A 70 -1.15 15.23 15.50
N GLU A 71 -1.84 14.19 15.98
CA GLU A 71 -2.16 13.02 15.16
C GLU A 71 -3.40 13.32 14.31
N ASN A 72 -3.31 13.07 13.01
CA ASN A 72 -4.47 13.25 12.14
C ASN A 72 -5.43 12.05 12.28
N THR A 73 -6.41 12.19 13.17
CA THR A 73 -7.43 11.17 13.48
C THR A 73 -8.59 11.13 12.48
N ASN A 74 -8.62 12.00 11.46
CA ASN A 74 -9.66 12.00 10.42
C ASN A 74 -9.53 10.77 9.50
N CYS A 75 -10.07 9.68 10.00
CA CYS A 75 -9.99 8.30 9.48
C CYS A 75 -11.07 8.00 8.40
N SER A 76 -11.60 9.01 7.72
CA SER A 76 -12.53 8.81 6.59
C SER A 76 -11.85 8.88 5.23
N GLN A 77 -10.66 9.49 5.15
CA GLN A 77 -9.82 9.50 3.97
C GLN A 77 -8.48 8.88 4.33
N GLY A 78 -8.38 7.56 4.10
CA GLY A 78 -7.18 6.77 4.39
C GLY A 78 -5.93 7.44 3.86
N THR A 79 -5.18 8.07 4.76
CA THR A 79 -3.84 8.58 4.50
C THR A 79 -2.97 7.35 4.26
N GLY A 80 -2.55 7.19 3.01
CA GLY A 80 -2.06 5.93 2.50
C GLY A 80 -0.57 5.71 2.78
N PHE A 81 -0.21 4.46 3.02
CA PHE A 81 1.14 3.96 2.89
C PHE A 81 1.41 3.75 1.39
N LEU A 82 2.17 4.63 0.73
CA LEU A 82 2.42 4.56 -0.71
C LEU A 82 1.11 4.36 -1.51
N GLY A 83 0.05 5.11 -1.20
CA GLY A 83 -1.27 4.96 -1.84
C GLY A 83 -2.13 3.76 -1.40
N LEU A 84 -1.63 2.87 -0.53
CA LEU A 84 -2.39 1.78 0.11
C LEU A 84 -2.98 2.25 1.44
N LYS A 85 -4.14 1.77 1.88
CA LYS A 85 -4.67 2.17 3.20
C LYS A 85 -3.93 1.39 4.29
N TRP A 86 -3.46 2.06 5.33
CA TRP A 86 -2.91 1.39 6.52
C TRP A 86 -3.83 1.64 7.72
N ASP A 87 -4.18 0.56 8.40
CA ASP A 87 -4.88 0.59 9.69
C ASP A 87 -3.84 0.48 10.82
N PRO A 88 -3.55 1.57 11.56
CA PRO A 88 -2.57 1.55 12.63
C PRO A 88 -3.02 0.73 13.84
N ASN A 89 -4.32 0.54 14.05
CA ASN A 89 -4.81 -0.17 15.24
C ASN A 89 -4.59 -1.68 15.11
N GLU A 90 -4.89 -2.23 13.93
CA GLU A 90 -4.64 -3.64 13.61
C GLU A 90 -3.22 -3.89 13.08
N ASP A 91 -2.52 -2.82 12.69
CA ASP A 91 -1.24 -2.83 11.97
C ASP A 91 -1.29 -3.60 10.63
N ARG A 92 -2.36 -3.39 9.88
CA ARG A 92 -2.63 -4.10 8.62
C ARG A 92 -2.79 -3.16 7.44
N ILE A 93 -2.31 -3.59 6.28
CA ILE A 93 -2.51 -2.91 5.01
C ILE A 93 -3.85 -3.39 4.44
N LYS A 94 -4.72 -2.42 4.11
CA LYS A 94 -6.04 -2.60 3.54
C LYS A 94 -6.06 -2.02 2.12
N LEU A 95 -6.76 -2.70 1.24
CA LEU A 95 -6.96 -2.27 -0.15
C LEU A 95 -8.29 -1.54 -0.29
N ASN A 96 -8.35 -0.52 -1.15
CA ASN A 96 -9.57 0.24 -1.39
C ASN A 96 -10.22 -0.19 -2.71
N PHE A 97 -11.42 -0.76 -2.63
CA PHE A 97 -12.14 -1.26 -3.79
C PHE A 97 -13.47 -0.58 -4.07
N GLN A 98 -13.73 0.59 -3.46
CA GLN A 98 -14.99 1.33 -3.59
C GLN A 98 -15.38 1.59 -5.06
N ASP A 99 -14.41 1.95 -5.91
CA ASP A 99 -14.67 2.23 -7.33
C ASP A 99 -15.08 0.97 -8.11
N ILE A 100 -14.52 -0.20 -7.79
CA ILE A 100 -14.89 -1.47 -8.42
C ILE A 100 -16.31 -1.86 -8.00
N ARG A 101 -16.65 -1.74 -6.70
CA ARG A 101 -18.00 -2.01 -6.20
C ARG A 101 -19.05 -1.14 -6.90
N ALA A 102 -18.75 0.14 -7.09
CA ALA A 102 -19.64 1.06 -7.81
C ALA A 102 -19.80 0.72 -9.31
N SER A 103 -19.01 -0.23 -9.84
CA SER A 103 -18.99 -0.58 -11.27
C SER A 103 -19.69 -1.90 -11.61
N VAL A 104 -20.33 -2.57 -10.64
CA VAL A 104 -20.99 -3.88 -10.87
C VAL A 104 -22.22 -3.75 -11.77
N ASP A 105 -23.05 -2.72 -11.55
CA ASP A 105 -24.35 -2.55 -12.21
C ASP A 105 -24.40 -1.34 -13.17
N VAL A 106 -23.24 -0.83 -13.56
CA VAL A 106 -23.13 0.33 -14.46
C VAL A 106 -22.87 -0.14 -15.88
N ARG A 107 -23.40 0.57 -16.87
CA ARG A 107 -23.05 0.38 -18.28
C ARG A 107 -21.54 0.55 -18.46
N VAL A 108 -20.86 -0.52 -18.83
CA VAL A 108 -19.39 -0.56 -18.92
C VAL A 108 -18.94 -0.30 -20.35
N THR A 109 -17.98 0.60 -20.49
CA THR A 109 -17.27 0.87 -21.74
C THR A 109 -15.79 0.55 -21.55
N LYS A 110 -15.05 0.45 -22.66
CA LYS A 110 -13.59 0.29 -22.63
C LYS A 110 -12.90 1.39 -21.81
N ARG A 111 -13.35 2.64 -21.94
CA ARG A 111 -12.85 3.78 -21.16
C ARG A 111 -13.11 3.60 -19.66
N HIS A 112 -14.27 3.04 -19.30
CA HIS A 112 -14.59 2.73 -17.90
C HIS A 112 -13.63 1.69 -17.34
N VAL A 113 -13.40 0.58 -18.05
CA VAL A 113 -12.46 -0.47 -17.63
C VAL A 113 -11.06 0.08 -17.43
N LEU A 114 -10.55 0.86 -18.38
CA LEU A 114 -9.24 1.49 -18.25
C LEU A 114 -9.15 2.39 -17.01
N ARG A 115 -10.18 3.22 -16.77
CA ARG A 115 -10.23 4.09 -15.59
C ARG A 115 -10.14 3.29 -14.29
N ILE A 116 -10.83 2.17 -14.19
CA ILE A 116 -10.77 1.29 -13.02
C ILE A 116 -9.38 0.68 -12.87
N ILE A 117 -8.78 0.16 -13.95
CA ILE A 117 -7.42 -0.40 -13.93
C ILE A 117 -6.40 0.66 -13.45
N SER A 118 -6.45 1.87 -13.99
CA SER A 118 -5.51 2.95 -13.64
C SER A 118 -5.62 3.40 -12.18
N ARG A 119 -6.77 3.23 -11.55
CA ARG A 119 -6.99 3.58 -10.14
C ARG A 119 -6.59 2.48 -9.17
N ASN A 120 -6.51 1.24 -9.64
CA ASN A 120 -6.02 0.13 -8.83
C ASN A 120 -4.50 0.24 -8.68
N PHE A 121 -4.09 0.92 -7.62
CA PHE A 121 -2.69 1.08 -7.24
C PHE A 121 -2.24 -0.13 -6.40
N ASP A 122 -1.31 -0.92 -6.93
CA ASP A 122 -0.73 -2.09 -6.25
C ASP A 122 0.80 -2.05 -6.36
N PRO A 123 1.48 -1.19 -5.57
CA PRO A 123 2.91 -0.96 -5.69
C PRO A 123 3.72 -2.20 -5.30
N CYS A 124 3.19 -3.04 -4.41
CA CYS A 124 3.84 -4.25 -3.92
C CYS A 124 3.47 -5.50 -4.73
N GLY A 125 2.58 -5.37 -5.72
CA GLY A 125 2.11 -6.49 -6.52
C GLY A 125 1.26 -7.52 -5.76
N ILE A 126 0.73 -7.16 -4.60
CA ILE A 126 -0.05 -8.00 -3.70
C ILE A 126 -1.26 -8.64 -4.39
N ILE A 127 -1.98 -7.85 -5.17
CA ILE A 127 -3.17 -8.26 -5.91
C ILE A 127 -2.90 -8.39 -7.41
N SER A 128 -1.63 -8.54 -7.78
CA SER A 128 -1.22 -8.72 -9.19
C SER A 128 -2.03 -9.79 -9.91
N PRO A 129 -2.34 -10.98 -9.33
CA PRO A 129 -3.17 -11.97 -10.02
C PRO A 129 -4.56 -11.44 -10.40
N PHE A 130 -5.18 -10.65 -9.52
CA PHE A 130 -6.49 -10.04 -9.77
C PHE A 130 -6.42 -8.86 -10.75
N VAL A 131 -5.41 -8.00 -10.63
CA VAL A 131 -5.21 -6.88 -11.57
C VAL A 131 -4.85 -7.39 -12.96
N MET A 132 -4.17 -8.53 -13.04
CA MET A 132 -3.76 -9.12 -14.31
C MET A 132 -4.95 -9.58 -15.14
N THR A 133 -5.96 -10.22 -14.55
CA THR A 133 -7.13 -10.72 -15.30
C THR A 133 -7.90 -9.60 -15.99
N VAL A 134 -8.05 -8.43 -15.34
CA VAL A 134 -8.70 -7.26 -15.96
C VAL A 134 -7.82 -6.56 -17.00
N LYS A 135 -6.49 -6.61 -16.88
CA LYS A 135 -5.58 -6.14 -17.94
C LYS A 135 -5.64 -7.02 -19.18
N ILE A 136 -5.75 -8.34 -19.03
CA ILE A 136 -6.00 -9.27 -20.15
C ILE A 136 -7.34 -8.93 -20.81
N LEU A 137 -8.39 -8.67 -20.01
CA LEU A 137 -9.68 -8.26 -20.54
C LEU A 137 -9.58 -6.96 -21.35
N LEU A 138 -8.86 -5.96 -20.85
CA LEU A 138 -8.60 -4.71 -21.56
C LEU A 138 -7.85 -4.97 -22.88
N GLN A 139 -6.85 -5.84 -22.88
CA GLN A 139 -6.14 -6.24 -24.10
C GLN A 139 -7.09 -6.88 -25.13
N GLU A 140 -7.98 -7.77 -24.70
CA GLU A 140 -8.97 -8.40 -25.58
C GLU A 140 -9.93 -7.36 -26.19
N MET A 141 -10.29 -6.30 -25.45
CA MET A 141 -11.05 -5.17 -26.00
C MET A 141 -10.27 -4.40 -27.07
N TRP A 142 -8.96 -4.29 -26.95
CA TRP A 142 -8.10 -3.69 -27.97
C TRP A 142 -8.01 -4.55 -29.22
N GLU A 143 -7.76 -5.85 -29.06
CA GLU A 143 -7.64 -6.81 -30.17
C GLU A 143 -8.92 -6.88 -31.01
N ARG A 144 -10.09 -6.73 -30.38
CA ARG A 144 -11.40 -6.69 -31.05
C ARG A 144 -11.75 -5.32 -31.65
N GLY A 145 -10.90 -4.31 -31.51
CA GLY A 145 -11.11 -2.99 -32.11
C GLY A 145 -12.21 -2.14 -31.46
N LEU A 146 -12.60 -2.41 -30.21
CA LEU A 146 -13.62 -1.59 -29.52
C LEU A 146 -13.13 -0.15 -29.35
N LYS A 147 -14.00 0.82 -29.61
CA LYS A 147 -13.75 2.23 -29.33
C LYS A 147 -13.95 2.53 -27.84
N TRP A 148 -13.52 3.71 -27.43
CA TRP A 148 -13.55 4.15 -26.03
C TRP A 148 -14.93 4.10 -25.38
N HIS A 149 -15.97 4.41 -26.14
CA HIS A 149 -17.35 4.59 -25.67
C HIS A 149 -18.29 3.46 -26.12
N ASP A 150 -17.76 2.45 -26.82
CA ASP A 150 -18.54 1.29 -27.23
C ASP A 150 -18.92 0.47 -26.00
N ASP A 151 -20.10 -0.12 -26.07
CA ASP A 151 -20.54 -1.11 -25.09
C ASP A 151 -19.70 -2.37 -25.18
N LEU A 152 -19.53 -3.03 -24.04
CA LEU A 152 -18.94 -4.36 -24.04
C LEU A 152 -19.90 -5.37 -24.70
N PRO A 153 -19.41 -6.17 -25.68
CA PRO A 153 -20.07 -7.39 -26.09
C PRO A 153 -20.41 -8.28 -24.89
N ILE A 154 -21.51 -9.04 -25.00
CA ILE A 154 -22.09 -9.84 -23.91
C ILE A 154 -21.06 -10.75 -23.23
N ASP A 155 -20.13 -11.32 -23.99
CA ASP A 155 -19.09 -12.20 -23.46
C ASP A 155 -18.01 -11.44 -22.66
N LEU A 156 -17.63 -10.22 -23.08
CA LEU A 156 -16.70 -9.36 -22.35
C LEU A 156 -17.36 -8.74 -21.11
N GLU A 157 -18.65 -8.38 -21.21
CA GLU A 157 -19.44 -7.93 -20.07
C GLU A 157 -19.55 -9.03 -19.00
N ARG A 158 -19.73 -10.29 -19.41
CA ARG A 158 -19.73 -11.43 -18.48
C ARG A 158 -18.39 -11.58 -17.77
N LYS A 159 -17.27 -11.51 -18.50
CA LYS A 159 -15.92 -11.55 -17.90
C LYS A 159 -15.71 -10.40 -16.91
N TRP A 160 -16.16 -9.19 -17.25
CA TRP A 160 -16.11 -8.04 -16.35
C TRP A 160 -16.91 -8.29 -15.07
N LYS A 161 -18.16 -8.76 -15.17
CA LYS A 161 -19.01 -9.06 -14.00
C LYS A 161 -18.41 -10.15 -13.12
N THR A 162 -17.83 -11.19 -13.71
CA THR A 162 -17.09 -12.23 -12.97
C THR A 162 -15.90 -11.63 -12.23
N TRP A 163 -15.09 -10.80 -12.88
CA TRP A 163 -13.98 -10.12 -12.23
C TRP A 163 -14.44 -9.24 -11.05
N CYS A 164 -15.51 -8.47 -11.23
CA CYS A 164 -16.07 -7.66 -10.13
C CYS A 164 -16.58 -8.51 -8.96
N SER A 165 -17.15 -9.70 -9.20
CA SER A 165 -17.66 -10.56 -8.11
C SER A 165 -16.54 -11.21 -7.29
N GLU A 166 -15.39 -11.46 -7.90
CA GLU A 166 -14.18 -11.95 -7.22
C GLU A 166 -13.61 -10.97 -6.20
N LEU A 167 -13.96 -9.69 -6.29
CA LEU A 167 -13.57 -8.66 -5.34
C LEU A 167 -13.91 -9.01 -3.89
N SER A 168 -15.07 -9.64 -3.68
CA SER A 168 -15.52 -10.09 -2.35
C SER A 168 -14.51 -11.02 -1.67
N LYS A 169 -13.76 -11.82 -2.45
CA LYS A 169 -12.71 -12.70 -1.94
C LYS A 169 -11.44 -11.94 -1.57
N LEU A 170 -11.12 -10.87 -2.31
CA LEU A 170 -9.96 -10.02 -2.01
C LEU A 170 -10.16 -9.20 -0.74
N GLU A 171 -11.39 -8.84 -0.39
CA GLU A 171 -11.67 -8.09 0.82
C GLU A 171 -11.39 -8.88 2.10
N LEU A 172 -11.32 -10.21 2.00
CA LEU A 172 -10.88 -11.09 3.08
C LEU A 172 -9.35 -11.10 3.22
N VAL A 173 -8.61 -10.63 2.21
CA VAL A 173 -7.16 -10.54 2.25
C VAL A 173 -6.78 -9.31 3.06
N SER A 174 -6.15 -9.55 4.20
CA SER A 174 -5.60 -8.49 5.03
C SER A 174 -4.17 -8.82 5.39
N ILE A 175 -3.29 -7.87 5.15
CA ILE A 175 -1.85 -8.11 5.09
C ILE A 175 -1.22 -7.48 6.30
N GLU A 176 -0.53 -8.29 7.08
CA GLU A 176 0.26 -7.79 8.20
C GLU A 176 1.38 -6.91 7.64
N ARG A 177 1.48 -5.68 8.14
CA ARG A 177 2.55 -4.77 7.73
C ARG A 177 3.92 -5.26 8.26
N LYS A 178 3.92 -5.91 9.43
CA LYS A 178 5.11 -6.49 10.04
C LYS A 178 5.47 -7.80 9.33
N LEU A 179 6.70 -7.86 8.82
CA LEU A 179 7.23 -9.08 8.19
C LEU A 179 7.55 -10.17 9.22
N PHE A 180 8.07 -9.75 10.37
CA PHE A 180 8.40 -10.62 11.50
C PHE A 180 7.65 -10.09 12.72
N GLY A 181 6.90 -10.96 13.40
CA GLY A 181 6.29 -10.65 14.69
C GLY A 181 7.36 -10.56 15.78
N SER A 182 6.98 -10.87 17.02
CA SER A 182 7.93 -10.93 18.16
C SER A 182 8.85 -12.16 18.15
N ALA A 183 8.88 -12.92 17.05
CA ALA A 183 9.65 -14.16 16.96
C ALA A 183 11.14 -13.85 16.79
N LYS A 184 11.99 -14.59 17.51
CA LYS A 184 13.43 -14.53 17.29
C LYS A 184 13.75 -15.26 16.00
N VAL A 185 14.10 -14.49 14.96
CA VAL A 185 14.44 -15.04 13.65
C VAL A 185 15.92 -15.42 13.65
N ASN A 186 16.22 -16.71 13.54
CA ASN A 186 17.61 -17.18 13.45
C ASN A 186 18.10 -17.18 12.00
N GLU A 187 17.25 -17.62 11.07
CA GLU A 187 17.57 -17.71 9.64
C GLU A 187 16.39 -17.24 8.78
N ILE A 188 16.70 -16.59 7.65
CA ILE A 188 15.74 -16.11 6.67
C ILE A 188 16.12 -16.66 5.29
N PHE A 189 15.15 -17.29 4.62
CA PHE A 189 15.25 -17.79 3.26
C PHE A 189 14.32 -16.99 2.36
N LEU A 190 14.87 -16.49 1.25
CA LEU A 190 14.09 -15.90 0.18
C LEU A 190 13.76 -16.99 -0.86
N HIS A 191 12.49 -17.36 -0.95
CA HIS A 191 11.99 -18.29 -1.96
C HIS A 191 11.35 -17.51 -3.10
N LEU A 192 11.85 -17.72 -4.32
CA LEU A 192 11.31 -17.12 -5.54
C LEU A 192 10.65 -18.21 -6.36
N PHE A 193 9.39 -17.99 -6.71
CA PHE A 193 8.66 -18.82 -7.66
C PHE A 193 8.31 -17.98 -8.87
N CYS A 194 8.47 -18.53 -10.07
CA CYS A 194 8.05 -17.90 -11.30
C CYS A 194 7.30 -18.90 -12.16
N ASP A 195 6.31 -18.40 -12.90
CA ASP A 195 5.56 -19.18 -13.87
C ASP A 195 5.12 -18.28 -15.02
N ALA A 196 4.88 -18.88 -16.18
CA ALA A 196 4.47 -18.17 -17.37
C ALA A 196 3.51 -19.01 -18.22
N ASN A 197 2.57 -18.31 -18.84
CA ASN A 197 1.69 -18.82 -19.87
C ASN A 197 1.68 -17.86 -21.07
N PRO A 198 1.04 -18.20 -22.20
CA PRO A 198 1.06 -17.35 -23.39
C PRO A 198 0.52 -15.92 -23.22
N LYS A 199 -0.27 -15.66 -22.18
CA LYS A 199 -0.88 -14.35 -21.90
C LYS A 199 -0.15 -13.57 -20.80
N THR A 200 0.52 -14.26 -19.88
CA THR A 200 1.07 -13.64 -18.66
C THR A 200 2.29 -14.37 -18.14
N TYR A 201 3.24 -13.64 -17.57
CA TYR A 201 4.28 -14.19 -16.71
C TYR A 201 4.17 -13.53 -15.33
N GLY A 202 4.54 -14.26 -14.29
CA GLY A 202 4.47 -13.80 -12.92
C GLY A 202 5.62 -14.35 -12.10
N ALA A 203 6.02 -13.58 -11.09
CA ALA A 203 6.95 -14.03 -10.07
C ALA A 203 6.41 -13.62 -8.70
N VAL A 204 6.62 -14.48 -7.71
CA VAL A 204 6.27 -14.22 -6.31
C VAL A 204 7.47 -14.53 -5.43
N ALA A 205 7.69 -13.66 -4.45
CA ALA A 205 8.76 -13.78 -3.48
C ALA A 205 8.16 -14.05 -2.10
N PHE A 206 8.64 -15.09 -1.43
CA PHE A 206 8.27 -15.40 -0.06
C PHE A 206 9.50 -15.36 0.83
N LEU A 207 9.36 -14.72 2.00
CA LEU A 207 10.32 -14.85 3.08
C LEU A 207 9.86 -16.00 3.98
N ARG A 208 10.71 -17.01 4.13
CA ARG A 208 10.53 -18.09 5.11
C ARG A 208 11.57 -17.90 6.19
N TYR A 209 11.14 -17.83 7.44
CA TYR A 209 12.05 -17.77 8.57
C TYR A 209 11.97 -19.04 9.42
N ILE A 210 13.09 -19.37 10.08
CA ILE A 210 13.18 -20.45 11.06
C ILE A 210 13.48 -19.83 12.43
N ASN A 211 12.68 -20.22 13.42
CA ASN A 211 12.83 -19.83 14.82
C ASN A 211 13.78 -20.74 15.59
#